data_AF-A0A0F7S840-F1
#
_entry.id   AF-A0A0F7S840-F1
#
_cell.length_a   1.000
_cell.length_b   1.000
_cell.length_c   1.000
_cell.angle_alpha   90.00
_cell.angle_beta   90.00
_cell.angle_gamma   90.00
#
_symmetry.space_group_name_H-M   'P 1'
#
loop_
_entity.id
_entity.type
_entity.pdbx_description
1 polymer ?
#
loop_
_entity_poly.entity_id
_entity_poly.type
_entity_poly.pdbx_seq_one_letter_code
_entity_poly.pdbx_strand_id
1 'polypeptide(L)'
;MDRIERLAIIRNEALNPIQAGVHGLHGRTFSKLIWLNDIFFRPESVLELLSTNQGRFDQVCALDYLPLGFYDTWVMRDVQGERPTPLWPYFKLESDVAALRKGDNIPVNACWNGMTIFDAKWFLPTSIDNAFNSTAHPGVDDGPIRFRTHPQCLASECLLPSYDIHVRSKQRPLIFVNPKTVATYQWRDYLMYDCIMRSNIVNLWSRIWQDLISHQLFGFLVEIGRKKDDCAETLRSGWKKLV
;
A
#
# COMPACT_ATOMS: atom_id res chain seq x y z
N MET A 1 2.74 -26.47 -3.10
CA MET A 1 3.12 -25.11 -2.70
C MET A 1 1.98 -24.19 -3.11
N ASP A 2 1.44 -23.45 -2.15
CA ASP A 2 0.35 -22.51 -2.39
C ASP A 2 0.85 -21.30 -3.23
N ARG A 3 -0.05 -20.62 -3.96
CA ARG A 3 0.31 -19.47 -4.80
C ARG A 3 0.95 -18.35 -3.96
N ILE A 4 0.39 -18.05 -2.80
CA ILE A 4 0.85 -16.96 -1.93
C ILE A 4 2.20 -17.32 -1.31
N GLU A 5 2.38 -18.57 -0.92
CA GLU A 5 3.66 -19.10 -0.44
C GLU A 5 4.77 -18.94 -1.48
N ARG A 6 4.52 -19.35 -2.73
CA ARG A 6 5.47 -19.19 -3.83
C ARG A 6 5.83 -17.72 -4.07
N LEU A 7 4.83 -16.84 -4.03
CA LEU A 7 5.01 -15.40 -4.21
C LEU A 7 5.82 -14.76 -3.08
N ALA A 8 5.65 -15.23 -1.84
CA ALA A 8 6.44 -14.80 -0.70
C ALA A 8 7.91 -15.21 -0.85
N ILE A 9 8.17 -16.46 -1.25
CA ILE A 9 9.53 -16.97 -1.49
C ILE A 9 10.24 -16.12 -2.55
N ILE A 10 9.62 -15.90 -3.71
CA ILE A 10 10.23 -15.14 -4.81
C ILE A 10 10.55 -13.70 -4.40
N ARG A 11 9.67 -13.03 -3.63
CA ARG A 11 9.95 -11.67 -3.14
C ARG A 11 11.06 -11.65 -2.10
N ASN A 12 11.15 -12.66 -1.23
CA ASN A 12 12.26 -12.78 -0.30
C ASN A 12 13.59 -13.03 -1.03
N GLU A 13 13.58 -13.81 -2.13
CA GLU A 13 14.76 -13.95 -2.99
C GLU A 13 15.20 -12.60 -3.57
N ALA A 14 14.25 -11.78 -4.04
CA ALA A 14 14.55 -10.43 -4.51
C ALA A 14 15.08 -9.49 -3.40
N LEU A 15 14.76 -9.75 -2.13
CA LEU A 15 15.28 -9.01 -0.98
C LEU A 15 16.68 -9.45 -0.54
N ASN A 16 17.11 -10.66 -0.90
CA ASN A 16 18.36 -11.23 -0.39
C ASN A 16 19.59 -10.33 -0.59
N PRO A 17 19.79 -9.61 -1.71
CA PRO A 17 20.95 -8.73 -1.89
C PRO A 17 21.08 -7.66 -0.79
N ILE A 18 20.00 -6.98 -0.41
CA ILE A 18 20.07 -5.92 0.60
C ILE A 18 20.30 -6.47 2.01
N GLN A 19 19.90 -7.72 2.25
CA GLN A 19 20.12 -8.41 3.53
C GLN A 19 21.51 -9.05 3.62
N ALA A 20 22.10 -9.40 2.48
CA ALA A 20 23.46 -9.89 2.37
C ALA A 20 24.53 -8.77 2.49
N GLY A 21 24.12 -7.53 2.77
CA GLY A 21 25.04 -6.41 2.96
C GLY A 21 25.45 -5.72 1.66
N VAL A 22 24.66 -5.83 0.58
CA VAL A 22 24.86 -4.95 -0.57
C VAL A 22 24.60 -3.51 -0.15
N HIS A 23 25.58 -2.64 -0.39
CA HIS A 23 25.50 -1.21 -0.13
C HIS A 23 25.36 -0.43 -1.43
N GLY A 24 24.77 0.76 -1.33
CA GLY A 24 24.71 1.72 -2.41
C GLY A 24 26.04 2.43 -2.66
N LEU A 25 26.00 3.47 -3.49
CA LEU A 25 27.17 4.28 -3.83
C LEU A 25 27.88 4.79 -2.57
N HIS A 26 29.21 4.68 -2.57
CA HIS A 26 30.07 5.06 -1.44
C HIS A 26 29.80 4.27 -0.13
N GLY A 27 29.33 3.03 -0.23
CA GLY A 27 29.09 2.18 0.94
C GLY A 27 27.89 2.60 1.79
N ARG A 28 27.02 3.46 1.27
CA ARG A 28 25.82 3.91 2.00
C ARG A 28 24.75 2.84 2.03
N THR A 29 24.02 2.73 3.14
CA THR A 29 22.82 1.89 3.20
C THR A 29 21.70 2.48 2.34
N PHE A 30 20.83 1.62 1.82
CA PHE A 30 19.64 2.06 1.11
C PHE A 30 18.67 2.71 2.09
N SER A 31 18.08 3.85 1.71
CA SER A 31 17.12 4.57 2.53
C SER A 31 15.66 4.22 2.20
N LYS A 32 15.40 3.81 0.96
CA LYS A 32 14.07 3.45 0.45
C LYS A 32 14.16 2.16 -0.35
N LEU A 33 13.11 1.36 -0.28
CA LEU A 33 12.94 0.15 -1.07
C LEU A 33 11.69 0.32 -1.94
N ILE A 34 11.88 0.34 -3.26
CA ILE A 34 10.80 0.56 -4.24
C ILE A 34 10.43 -0.79 -4.87
N TRP A 35 9.15 -1.15 -4.80
CA TRP A 35 8.58 -2.29 -5.49
C TRP A 35 7.70 -1.81 -6.63
N LEU A 36 7.95 -2.39 -7.81
CA LEU A 36 7.18 -2.17 -9.02
C LEU A 36 6.66 -3.53 -9.50
N ASN A 37 5.36 -3.61 -9.74
CA ASN A 37 4.78 -4.71 -10.50
C ASN A 37 5.06 -4.53 -12.01
N ASP A 38 4.45 -5.37 -12.83
CA ASP A 38 4.40 -5.30 -14.29
C ASP A 38 3.44 -4.20 -14.80
N ILE A 39 3.72 -2.96 -14.42
CA ILE A 39 2.82 -1.82 -14.62
C ILE A 39 3.38 -0.77 -15.62
N PHE A 40 2.46 -0.06 -16.25
CA PHE A 40 2.69 1.22 -16.92
C PHE A 40 2.53 2.37 -15.90
N PHE A 41 3.56 3.21 -15.81
CA PHE A 41 3.62 4.38 -14.95
C PHE A 41 4.55 5.43 -15.56
N ARG A 42 4.38 6.69 -15.14
CA ARG A 42 5.32 7.78 -15.45
C ARG A 42 6.49 7.79 -14.46
N PRO A 43 7.74 8.03 -14.90
CA PRO A 43 8.88 8.19 -13.99
C PRO A 43 8.64 9.24 -12.90
N GLU A 44 7.94 10.32 -13.22
CA GLU A 44 7.56 11.38 -12.28
C GLU A 44 6.67 10.86 -11.14
N SER A 45 5.88 9.82 -11.37
CA SER A 45 5.08 9.18 -10.31
C SER A 45 5.95 8.53 -9.24
N VAL A 46 7.14 8.03 -9.59
CA VAL A 46 8.09 7.49 -8.59
C VAL A 46 8.66 8.63 -7.74
N LEU A 47 9.01 9.76 -8.36
CA LEU A 47 9.50 10.94 -7.66
C LEU A 47 8.42 11.54 -6.74
N GLU A 48 7.18 11.63 -7.23
CA GLU A 48 6.02 12.08 -6.45
C GLU A 48 5.79 11.16 -5.25
N LEU A 49 5.83 9.82 -5.44
CA LEU A 49 5.74 8.87 -4.32
C LEU A 49 6.86 9.08 -3.30
N LEU A 50 8.12 9.18 -3.75
CA LEU A 50 9.27 9.42 -2.88
C LEU A 50 9.15 10.74 -2.10
N SER A 51 8.50 11.75 -2.68
CA SER A 51 8.29 13.05 -2.04
C SER A 51 7.12 13.09 -1.05
N THR A 52 6.29 12.03 -1.02
CA THR A 52 5.13 11.93 -0.14
C THR A 52 5.51 12.24 1.30
N ASN A 53 4.74 13.12 1.96
CA ASN A 53 5.02 13.59 3.31
C ASN A 53 6.49 14.05 3.52
N GLN A 54 7.05 14.78 2.55
CA GLN A 54 8.45 15.24 2.57
C GLN A 54 9.47 14.08 2.70
N GLY A 55 9.13 12.90 2.19
CA GLY A 55 9.94 11.68 2.27
C GLY A 55 9.87 10.94 3.62
N ARG A 56 9.03 11.42 4.55
CA ARG A 56 8.86 10.85 5.90
C ARG A 56 7.65 9.92 5.94
N PHE A 57 7.89 8.65 5.65
CA PHE A 57 6.89 7.58 5.71
C PHE A 57 7.57 6.25 5.99
N ASP A 58 6.84 5.32 6.58
CA ASP A 58 7.24 3.91 6.70
C ASP A 58 6.88 3.13 5.44
N GLN A 59 5.77 3.50 4.79
CA GLN A 59 5.35 2.96 3.51
C GLN A 59 4.47 3.96 2.75
N VAL A 60 4.56 3.98 1.42
CA VAL A 60 3.63 4.72 0.57
C VAL A 60 3.32 3.94 -0.70
N CYS A 61 2.07 3.96 -1.15
CA CYS A 61 1.65 3.30 -2.38
C CYS A 61 0.95 4.22 -3.37
N ALA A 62 1.06 3.88 -4.65
CA ALA A 62 0.22 4.42 -5.70
C ALA A 62 -1.20 3.81 -5.64
N LEU A 63 -2.09 4.34 -6.48
CA LEU A 63 -3.36 3.70 -6.81
C LEU A 63 -3.22 2.97 -8.14
N ASP A 64 -3.62 1.70 -8.19
CA ASP A 64 -3.69 0.93 -9.43
C ASP A 64 -5.11 0.79 -9.96
N TYR A 65 -5.22 0.82 -11.28
CA TYR A 65 -6.53 0.80 -11.96
C TYR A 65 -6.58 -0.23 -13.09
N LEU A 66 -7.79 -0.76 -13.25
CA LEU A 66 -8.24 -1.51 -14.41
C LEU A 66 -9.42 -0.75 -15.06
N PRO A 67 -9.92 -1.17 -16.24
CA PRO A 67 -10.91 -0.38 -16.97
C PRO A 67 -12.17 0.00 -16.17
N LEU A 68 -12.54 -0.79 -15.16
CA LEU A 68 -13.75 -0.62 -14.35
C LEU A 68 -13.53 0.03 -12.98
N GLY A 69 -12.33 0.52 -12.66
CA GLY A 69 -12.07 1.29 -11.45
C GLY A 69 -10.82 0.85 -10.69
N PHE A 70 -10.85 1.09 -9.38
CA PHE A 70 -9.75 0.80 -8.48
C PHE A 70 -9.49 -0.72 -8.40
N TYR A 71 -8.24 -1.11 -8.65
CA TYR A 71 -7.82 -2.49 -8.65
C TYR A 71 -7.17 -2.87 -7.30
N ASP A 72 -6.86 -4.17 -7.17
CA ASP A 72 -6.15 -4.76 -6.04
C ASP A 72 -6.60 -4.27 -4.66
N THR A 73 -7.92 -4.27 -4.44
CA THR A 73 -8.47 -3.89 -3.12
C THR A 73 -8.12 -4.91 -2.03
N TRP A 74 -7.57 -6.08 -2.38
CA TRP A 74 -7.31 -7.16 -1.43
C TRP A 74 -6.13 -6.87 -0.50
N VAL A 75 -5.12 -6.13 -1.00
CA VAL A 75 -3.92 -5.74 -0.26
C VAL A 75 -4.06 -4.44 0.52
N MET A 76 -5.09 -3.63 0.21
CA MET A 76 -5.30 -2.33 0.84
C MET A 76 -6.28 -2.41 2.01
N ARG A 77 -5.98 -1.70 3.09
CA ARG A 77 -6.88 -1.47 4.22
C ARG A 77 -6.88 0.01 4.55
N ASP A 78 -8.05 0.63 4.57
CA ASP A 78 -8.16 2.03 4.97
C ASP A 78 -7.79 2.21 6.46
N VAL A 79 -7.81 3.45 6.95
CA VAL A 79 -7.44 3.76 8.33
C VAL A 79 -8.30 3.03 9.37
N GLN A 80 -9.55 2.67 9.03
CA GLN A 80 -10.46 1.92 9.89
C GLN A 80 -10.29 0.40 9.77
N GLY A 81 -9.43 -0.06 8.87
CA GLY A 81 -9.21 -1.48 8.60
C GLY A 81 -10.22 -2.05 7.61
N GLU A 82 -10.98 -1.21 6.93
CA GLU A 82 -11.96 -1.65 5.94
C GLU A 82 -11.30 -1.81 4.57
N ARG A 83 -11.79 -2.78 3.81
CA ARG A 83 -11.33 -3.03 2.44
C ARG A 83 -11.96 -2.03 1.49
N PRO A 84 -11.21 -1.28 0.65
CA PRO A 84 -11.77 -0.37 -0.33
C PRO A 84 -12.68 -1.05 -1.37
N THR A 85 -13.56 -0.28 -2.01
CA THR A 85 -14.37 -0.73 -3.14
C THR A 85 -13.68 -0.46 -4.47
N PRO A 86 -13.89 -1.29 -5.51
CA PRO A 86 -13.40 -0.98 -6.86
C PRO A 86 -14.08 0.23 -7.51
N LEU A 87 -15.31 0.55 -7.08
CA LEU A 87 -16.10 1.66 -7.58
C LEU A 87 -15.97 2.89 -6.68
N TRP A 88 -16.02 4.08 -7.28
CA TRP A 88 -16.02 5.35 -6.57
C TRP A 88 -17.12 5.35 -5.50
N PRO A 89 -16.82 5.76 -4.25
CA PRO A 89 -15.68 6.58 -3.82
C PRO A 89 -14.46 5.82 -3.28
N TYR A 90 -14.40 4.50 -3.46
CA TYR A 90 -13.37 3.56 -2.98
C TYR A 90 -13.28 3.45 -1.45
N PHE A 91 -13.03 4.58 -0.77
CA PHE A 91 -12.90 4.67 0.68
C PHE A 91 -14.26 4.89 1.34
N LYS A 92 -14.37 4.44 2.59
CA LYS A 92 -15.61 4.54 3.38
C LYS A 92 -15.72 5.86 4.13
N LEU A 93 -14.59 6.39 4.60
CA LEU A 93 -14.55 7.66 5.31
C LEU A 93 -14.62 8.85 4.35
N GLU A 94 -15.57 9.75 4.58
CA GLU A 94 -15.71 10.98 3.79
C GLU A 94 -14.47 11.86 3.80
N SER A 95 -13.68 11.86 4.89
CA SER A 95 -12.40 12.55 4.95
C SER A 95 -11.40 12.02 3.93
N ASP A 96 -11.36 10.70 3.75
CA ASP A 96 -10.44 10.01 2.86
C ASP A 96 -10.89 10.22 1.41
N VAL A 97 -12.21 10.20 1.16
CA VAL A 97 -12.78 10.56 -0.14
C VAL A 97 -12.49 12.03 -0.48
N ALA A 98 -12.62 12.94 0.49
CA ALA A 98 -12.29 14.35 0.28
C ALA A 98 -10.79 14.56 -0.01
N ALA A 99 -9.90 13.85 0.69
CA ALA A 99 -8.47 13.84 0.42
C ALA A 99 -8.17 13.27 -0.98
N LEU A 100 -8.83 12.17 -1.36
CA LEU A 100 -8.76 11.58 -2.70
C LEU A 100 -9.12 12.59 -3.80
N ARG A 101 -10.23 13.32 -3.63
CA ARG A 101 -10.66 14.37 -4.58
C ARG A 101 -9.64 15.49 -4.76
N LYS A 102 -8.95 15.86 -3.68
CA LYS A 102 -7.92 16.91 -3.67
C LYS A 102 -6.57 16.42 -4.18
N GLY A 103 -6.36 15.10 -4.23
CA GLY A 103 -5.05 14.51 -4.47
C GLY A 103 -4.13 14.64 -3.25
N ASP A 104 -4.70 14.75 -2.06
CA ASP A 104 -3.96 14.78 -0.80
C ASP A 104 -3.58 13.36 -0.37
N ASN A 105 -2.53 13.25 0.44
CA ASN A 105 -2.08 11.95 0.97
C ASN A 105 -3.15 11.39 1.91
N ILE A 106 -3.49 10.11 1.73
CA ILE A 106 -4.51 9.43 2.52
C ILE A 106 -3.80 8.45 3.47
N PRO A 107 -3.94 8.59 4.81
CA PRO A 107 -3.41 7.62 5.75
C PRO A 107 -4.19 6.30 5.66
N VAL A 108 -3.48 5.17 5.57
CA VAL A 108 -4.08 3.84 5.47
C VAL A 108 -3.42 2.87 6.46
N ASN A 109 -3.99 1.68 6.66
CA ASN A 109 -3.36 0.61 7.46
C ASN A 109 -2.46 -0.29 6.61
N ALA A 110 -2.81 -0.50 5.34
CA ALA A 110 -2.02 -1.32 4.42
C ALA A 110 -2.25 -0.89 2.97
N CYS A 111 -1.25 -1.09 2.11
CA CYS A 111 -1.36 -0.88 0.66
C CYS A 111 -0.27 -1.67 -0.11
N TRP A 112 -0.42 -1.82 -1.43
CA TRP A 112 0.65 -2.30 -2.33
C TRP A 112 0.45 -1.77 -3.76
N ASN A 113 -0.72 -2.07 -4.34
CA ASN A 113 -1.35 -1.40 -5.50
C ASN A 113 -0.41 -1.02 -6.65
N GLY A 114 0.29 -2.01 -7.19
CA GLY A 114 1.16 -1.89 -8.38
C GLY A 114 2.52 -1.24 -8.12
N MET A 115 2.59 -0.24 -7.25
CA MET A 115 3.81 0.50 -6.94
C MET A 115 3.81 0.95 -5.48
N THR A 116 4.77 0.46 -4.70
CA THR A 116 4.91 0.79 -3.27
C THR A 116 6.36 1.08 -2.91
N ILE A 117 6.56 2.01 -1.98
CA ILE A 117 7.87 2.37 -1.45
C ILE A 117 7.86 2.20 0.06
N PHE A 118 8.81 1.42 0.57
CA PHE A 118 9.03 1.26 2.00
C PHE A 118 10.23 2.09 2.47
N ASP A 119 10.21 2.47 3.74
CA ASP A 119 11.44 2.82 4.46
C ASP A 119 12.30 1.55 4.57
N ALA A 120 13.51 1.61 4.01
CA ALA A 120 14.38 0.43 3.92
C ALA A 120 14.78 -0.11 5.30
N LYS A 121 14.73 0.70 6.37
CA LYS A 121 15.04 0.27 7.75
C LYS A 121 14.27 -0.98 8.18
N TRP A 122 13.07 -1.18 7.64
CA TRP A 122 12.22 -2.34 7.96
C TRP A 122 12.74 -3.66 7.38
N PHE A 123 13.58 -3.60 6.33
CA PHE A 123 14.07 -4.77 5.58
C PHE A 123 15.58 -4.97 5.69
N LEU A 124 16.28 -4.04 6.34
CA LEU A 124 17.73 -4.12 6.57
C LEU A 124 18.03 -4.89 7.86
N PRO A 125 19.14 -5.64 7.91
CA PRO A 125 19.59 -6.31 9.14
C PRO A 125 19.77 -5.30 10.28
N THR A 126 19.24 -5.62 11.45
CA THR A 126 19.54 -4.88 12.68
C THR A 126 21.04 -5.01 12.94
N SER A 127 21.76 -3.89 13.10
CA SER A 127 23.18 -3.90 13.41
C SER A 127 23.44 -4.75 14.66
N ILE A 128 24.44 -5.64 14.58
CA ILE A 128 24.76 -6.75 15.49
C ILE A 128 24.93 -6.31 16.96
N ASP A 129 25.12 -5.02 17.22
CA ASP A 129 25.43 -4.48 18.55
C ASP A 129 24.27 -4.57 19.58
N ASN A 130 23.03 -4.87 19.16
CA ASN A 130 21.86 -4.96 20.06
C ASN A 130 21.26 -6.37 20.22
N ALA A 131 21.87 -7.41 19.65
CA ALA A 131 21.30 -8.77 19.61
C ALA A 131 21.25 -9.51 20.97
N PHE A 132 21.77 -8.92 22.05
CA PHE A 132 21.92 -9.62 23.34
C PHE A 132 20.73 -9.52 24.30
N ASN A 133 19.61 -8.88 23.94
CA ASN A 133 18.56 -8.58 24.94
C ASN A 133 17.10 -8.71 24.48
N SER A 134 16.77 -9.73 23.68
CA SER A 134 15.37 -9.94 23.26
C SER A 134 14.91 -11.37 23.42
N THR A 135 14.11 -11.61 24.47
CA THR A 135 13.26 -12.80 24.63
C THR A 135 12.10 -12.74 23.63
N ALA A 136 12.27 -13.34 22.45
CA ALA A 136 11.29 -13.27 21.37
C ALA A 136 10.11 -14.26 21.54
N HIS A 137 8.89 -13.75 21.34
CA HIS A 137 7.69 -14.55 21.11
C HIS A 137 7.58 -14.96 19.63
N PRO A 138 6.90 -16.07 19.29
CA PRO A 138 6.75 -16.49 17.90
C PRO A 138 5.99 -15.41 17.10
N GLY A 139 6.61 -14.87 16.04
CA GLY A 139 6.06 -13.78 15.20
C GLY A 139 6.72 -12.41 15.41
N VAL A 140 7.60 -12.28 16.40
CA VAL A 140 8.44 -11.10 16.64
C VAL A 140 9.91 -11.53 16.57
N ASP A 141 10.37 -11.86 15.38
CA ASP A 141 11.81 -11.88 15.11
C ASP A 141 12.26 -10.42 14.97
N ASP A 142 13.15 -9.97 15.87
CA ASP A 142 13.82 -8.64 15.87
C ASP A 142 14.79 -8.43 14.68
N GLY A 143 14.53 -9.12 13.58
CA GLY A 143 15.25 -9.03 12.32
C GLY A 143 14.44 -8.32 11.22
N PRO A 144 14.95 -8.32 9.99
CA PRO A 144 14.28 -7.75 8.82
C PRO A 144 12.87 -8.31 8.60
N ILE A 145 11.94 -7.47 8.15
CA ILE A 145 10.64 -7.92 7.63
C ILE A 145 10.87 -8.81 6.40
N ARG A 146 10.07 -9.87 6.31
CA ARG A 146 10.05 -10.84 5.20
C ARG A 146 8.62 -11.04 4.73
N PHE A 147 8.46 -11.29 3.43
CA PHE A 147 7.19 -11.73 2.89
C PHE A 147 6.87 -13.14 3.42
N ARG A 148 5.62 -13.39 3.78
CA ARG A 148 5.19 -14.66 4.38
C ARG A 148 3.75 -14.95 4.05
N THR A 149 3.29 -16.14 4.42
CA THR A 149 1.86 -16.47 4.50
C THR A 149 1.37 -16.24 5.93
N HIS A 150 0.05 -16.23 6.12
CA HIS A 150 -0.56 -16.20 7.45
C HIS A 150 -1.16 -17.59 7.76
N PRO A 151 -0.91 -18.18 8.96
CA PRO A 151 -1.30 -19.57 9.24
C PRO A 151 -2.81 -19.75 9.38
N GLN A 152 -3.52 -18.72 9.85
CA GLN A 152 -4.95 -18.81 10.19
C GLN A 152 -5.89 -18.17 9.15
N CYS A 153 -5.35 -17.41 8.19
CA CYS A 153 -6.19 -16.64 7.28
C CYS A 153 -5.51 -16.47 5.92
N LEU A 154 -6.28 -16.44 4.84
CA LEU A 154 -5.75 -16.25 3.48
C LEU A 154 -5.57 -14.75 3.23
N ALA A 155 -4.45 -14.20 3.69
CA ALA A 155 -4.01 -12.84 3.39
C ALA A 155 -3.01 -12.85 2.22
N SER A 156 -2.97 -11.77 1.45
CA SER A 156 -1.86 -11.57 0.51
C SER A 156 -0.55 -11.37 1.28
N GLU A 157 0.50 -12.00 0.76
CA GLU A 157 1.88 -11.76 1.14
C GLU A 157 2.28 -10.28 1.05
N CYS A 158 1.64 -9.49 0.18
CA CYS A 158 1.92 -8.06 -0.01
C CYS A 158 1.27 -7.17 1.06
N LEU A 159 0.20 -7.65 1.72
CA LEU A 159 -0.44 -6.94 2.83
C LEU A 159 0.38 -7.06 4.12
N LEU A 160 0.97 -8.23 4.35
CA LEU A 160 1.61 -8.58 5.61
C LEU A 160 2.82 -7.71 5.99
N PRO A 161 3.65 -7.18 5.08
CA PRO A 161 4.67 -6.20 5.45
C PRO A 161 4.08 -4.95 6.11
N SER A 162 2.95 -4.44 5.62
CA SER A 162 2.25 -3.31 6.25
C SER A 162 1.81 -3.67 7.68
N TYR A 163 1.25 -4.87 7.83
CA TYR A 163 0.84 -5.42 9.12
C TYR A 163 2.01 -5.58 10.10
N ASP A 164 3.13 -6.13 9.62
CA ASP A 164 4.34 -6.35 10.43
C ASP A 164 4.94 -5.01 10.88
N ILE A 165 4.92 -3.98 10.03
CA ILE A 165 5.28 -2.60 10.42
C ILE A 165 4.38 -2.11 11.55
N HIS A 166 3.06 -2.33 11.49
CA HIS A 166 2.13 -1.96 12.55
C HIS A 166 2.43 -2.68 13.88
N VAL A 167 2.69 -3.99 13.83
CA VAL A 167 2.99 -4.80 15.03
C VAL A 167 4.31 -4.36 15.68
N ARG A 168 5.34 -4.09 14.87
CA ARG A 168 6.71 -3.78 15.34
C ARG A 168 6.92 -2.32 15.72
N SER A 169 6.13 -1.40 15.17
CA SER A 169 6.27 0.03 15.47
C SER A 169 5.85 0.33 16.91
N LYS A 170 6.52 1.29 17.58
CA LYS A 170 6.07 1.77 18.90
C LYS A 170 4.77 2.56 18.76
N GLN A 171 4.75 3.49 17.82
CA GLN A 171 3.62 4.34 17.47
C GLN A 171 2.92 3.84 16.21
N ARG A 172 1.81 4.48 15.81
CA ARG A 172 1.18 4.17 14.53
C ARG A 172 2.16 4.49 13.40
N PRO A 173 2.45 3.53 12.50
CA PRO A 173 3.34 3.78 11.38
C PRO A 173 2.72 4.75 10.38
N LEU A 174 3.60 5.45 9.66
CA LEU A 174 3.24 6.40 8.63
C LEU A 174 3.08 5.67 7.29
N ILE A 175 1.88 5.13 7.06
CA ILE A 175 1.52 4.44 5.82
C ILE A 175 0.52 5.29 5.04
N PHE A 176 0.86 5.64 3.81
CA PHE A 176 0.04 6.52 2.97
C PHE A 176 -0.28 5.91 1.61
N VAL A 177 -1.39 6.36 1.04
CA VAL A 177 -1.66 6.27 -0.39
C VAL A 177 -1.56 7.66 -0.96
N ASN A 178 -0.86 7.81 -2.09
CA ASN A 178 -0.74 9.09 -2.79
C ASN A 178 -1.56 9.04 -4.10
N PRO A 179 -2.75 9.67 -4.15
CA PRO A 179 -3.61 9.65 -5.33
C PRO A 179 -3.03 10.34 -6.57
N LYS A 180 -1.99 11.16 -6.42
CA LYS A 180 -1.29 11.77 -7.56
C LYS A 180 -0.42 10.78 -8.31
N THR A 181 -0.34 9.53 -7.85
CA THR A 181 0.50 8.49 -8.43
C THR A 181 -0.38 7.32 -8.83
N VAL A 182 -0.31 6.97 -10.11
CA VAL A 182 -1.21 6.02 -10.76
C VAL A 182 -0.38 4.93 -11.40
N ALA A 183 -0.80 3.68 -11.21
CA ALA A 183 -0.26 2.48 -11.84
C ALA A 183 -1.35 1.77 -12.63
N THR A 184 -0.99 1.15 -13.76
CA THR A 184 -1.96 0.43 -14.60
C THR A 184 -1.28 -0.75 -15.27
N TYR A 185 -2.01 -1.83 -15.57
CA TYR A 185 -1.43 -3.05 -16.16
C TYR A 185 -1.60 -3.10 -17.68
N GLN A 186 -2.40 -2.19 -18.25
CA GLN A 186 -2.61 -2.08 -19.69
C GLN A 186 -2.38 -0.66 -20.17
N TRP A 187 -1.81 -0.52 -21.37
CA TRP A 187 -1.56 0.78 -21.99
C TRP A 187 -2.84 1.63 -22.16
N ARG A 188 -3.99 0.99 -22.39
CA ARG A 188 -5.28 1.69 -22.53
C ARG A 188 -5.71 2.34 -21.22
N ASP A 189 -5.51 1.65 -20.11
CA ASP A 189 -5.81 2.16 -18.77
C ASP A 189 -4.85 3.27 -18.39
N TYR A 190 -3.56 3.14 -18.74
CA TYR A 190 -2.58 4.20 -18.57
C TYR A 190 -3.05 5.50 -19.26
N LEU A 191 -3.44 5.41 -20.55
CA LEU A 191 -3.95 6.57 -21.28
C LEU A 191 -5.21 7.15 -20.61
N MET A 192 -6.13 6.30 -20.16
CA MET A 192 -7.34 6.76 -19.49
C MET A 192 -7.03 7.46 -18.17
N TYR A 193 -6.41 6.78 -17.21
CA TYR A 193 -6.28 7.25 -15.84
C TYR A 193 -5.15 8.27 -15.66
N ASP A 194 -4.05 8.12 -16.41
CA ASP A 194 -2.87 8.96 -16.22
C ASP A 194 -2.78 10.12 -17.23
N CYS A 195 -3.39 10.01 -18.42
CA CYS A 195 -3.45 11.11 -19.39
C CYS A 195 -4.81 11.83 -19.40
N ILE A 196 -5.91 11.10 -19.61
CA ILE A 196 -7.24 11.71 -19.83
C ILE A 196 -7.83 12.23 -18.52
N MET A 197 -7.93 11.38 -17.50
CA MET A 197 -8.58 11.70 -16.21
C MET A 197 -7.82 12.76 -15.40
N ARG A 198 -6.52 12.95 -15.67
CA ARG A 198 -5.72 14.03 -15.07
C ARG A 198 -5.90 15.38 -15.74
N SER A 199 -6.49 15.45 -16.93
CA SER A 199 -6.71 16.73 -17.60
C SER A 199 -7.71 17.60 -16.83
N ASN A 200 -7.47 18.91 -16.76
CA ASN A 200 -8.31 19.82 -15.96
C ASN A 200 -9.79 19.79 -16.36
N ILE A 201 -10.08 19.59 -17.65
CA ILE A 201 -11.43 19.53 -18.20
C ILE A 201 -12.16 18.28 -17.70
N VAL A 202 -11.51 17.12 -17.85
CA VAL A 202 -12.10 15.84 -17.43
C VAL A 202 -12.16 15.74 -15.92
N ASN A 203 -11.19 16.30 -15.19
CA ASN A 203 -11.21 16.31 -13.73
C ASN A 203 -12.43 17.07 -13.18
N LEU A 204 -12.75 18.25 -13.76
CA LEU A 204 -13.94 19.01 -13.36
C LEU A 204 -15.24 18.25 -13.67
N TRP A 205 -15.35 17.66 -14.87
CA TRP A 205 -16.51 16.86 -15.25
C TRP A 205 -16.63 15.59 -14.39
N SER A 206 -15.52 14.91 -14.15
CA SER A 206 -15.43 13.71 -13.33
C SER A 206 -15.87 14.00 -11.90
N ARG A 207 -15.42 15.11 -11.29
CA ARG A 207 -15.90 15.55 -9.96
C ARG A 207 -17.41 15.75 -9.95
N ILE A 208 -17.96 16.47 -10.91
CA ILE A 208 -19.41 16.72 -10.98
C ILE A 208 -20.17 15.39 -11.15
N TRP A 209 -19.76 14.53 -12.08
CA TRP A 209 -20.48 13.30 -12.39
C TRP A 209 -20.32 12.21 -11.31
N GLN A 210 -19.09 11.97 -10.84
CA GLN A 210 -18.80 10.98 -9.80
C GLN A 210 -19.43 11.37 -8.46
N ASP A 211 -19.46 12.66 -8.11
CA ASP A 211 -19.97 13.08 -6.79
C ASP A 211 -21.48 13.32 -6.75
N LEU A 212 -22.06 14.01 -7.75
CA LEU A 212 -23.50 14.30 -7.75
C LEU A 212 -24.35 13.12 -8.21
N ILE A 213 -23.84 12.30 -9.13
CA ILE A 213 -24.65 11.22 -9.72
C ILE A 213 -24.24 9.88 -9.13
N SER A 214 -22.95 9.52 -9.17
CA SER A 214 -22.55 8.20 -8.69
C SER A 214 -22.60 8.08 -7.17
N HIS A 215 -21.97 9.02 -6.44
CA HIS A 215 -21.86 8.93 -4.99
C HIS A 215 -23.18 9.22 -4.29
N GLN A 216 -23.87 10.32 -4.63
CA GLN A 216 -25.15 10.67 -3.99
C GLN A 216 -26.29 9.70 -4.30
N LEU A 217 -26.41 9.20 -5.54
CA LEU A 217 -27.54 8.33 -5.91
C LEU A 217 -27.26 6.84 -5.71
N PHE A 218 -26.01 6.40 -5.85
CA PHE A 218 -25.66 4.98 -5.88
C PHE A 218 -24.58 4.58 -4.84
N GLY A 219 -24.12 5.48 -3.98
CA GLY A 219 -23.12 5.16 -2.95
C GLY A 219 -23.54 4.01 -2.04
N PHE A 220 -24.82 3.91 -1.69
CA PHE A 220 -25.33 2.80 -0.87
C PHE A 220 -25.19 1.42 -1.56
N LEU A 221 -25.34 1.35 -2.89
CA LEU A 221 -25.16 0.11 -3.65
C LEU A 221 -23.69 -0.31 -3.67
N VAL A 222 -22.78 0.66 -3.76
CA VAL A 222 -21.34 0.43 -3.70
C VAL A 222 -20.94 -0.16 -2.34
N GLU A 223 -21.51 0.36 -1.24
CA GLU A 223 -21.27 -0.18 0.10
C GLU A 223 -21.82 -1.60 0.29
N ILE A 224 -22.99 -1.91 -0.28
CA ILE A 224 -23.52 -3.29 -0.29
C ILE A 224 -22.55 -4.24 -1.02
N GLY A 225 -21.86 -3.75 -2.05
CA GLY A 225 -20.85 -4.49 -2.82
C GLY A 225 -19.47 -4.58 -2.16
N ARG A 226 -19.24 -3.93 -1.00
CA ARG A 226 -17.93 -3.97 -0.32
C ARG A 226 -17.64 -5.39 0.14
N LYS A 227 -16.58 -5.97 -0.41
CA LYS A 227 -16.14 -7.33 -0.04
C LYS A 227 -15.73 -7.34 1.42
N LYS A 228 -16.29 -8.28 2.18
CA LYS A 228 -15.86 -8.56 3.55
C LYS A 228 -14.38 -8.95 3.57
N ASP A 229 -13.71 -8.60 4.64
CA ASP A 229 -12.34 -9.02 4.89
C ASP A 229 -12.34 -10.23 5.82
N ASP A 230 -12.11 -11.41 5.25
CA ASP A 230 -12.09 -12.68 5.98
C ASP A 230 -10.97 -12.74 7.04
N CYS A 231 -9.91 -11.93 6.87
CA CYS A 231 -8.80 -11.82 7.81
C CYS A 231 -8.99 -10.71 8.87
N ALA A 232 -10.10 -9.98 8.85
CA ALA A 232 -10.27 -8.79 9.69
C ALA A 232 -10.15 -9.09 11.18
N GLU A 233 -10.77 -10.16 11.65
CA GLU A 233 -10.74 -10.56 13.06
C GLU A 233 -9.34 -11.03 13.47
N THR A 234 -8.72 -11.87 12.65
CA THR A 234 -7.37 -12.41 12.88
C THR A 234 -6.30 -11.32 12.97
N LEU A 235 -6.39 -10.30 12.12
CA LEU A 235 -5.42 -9.20 12.05
C LEU A 235 -5.79 -8.01 12.95
N ARG A 236 -6.95 -8.04 13.62
CA ARG A 236 -7.50 -6.90 14.35
C ARG A 236 -6.56 -6.35 15.41
N SER A 237 -5.84 -7.22 16.12
CA SER A 237 -4.99 -6.87 17.25
C SER A 237 -3.68 -6.18 16.86
N GLY A 238 -3.17 -6.43 15.65
CA GLY A 238 -1.92 -5.82 15.19
C GLY A 238 -2.07 -4.39 14.69
N TRP A 239 -3.26 -4.00 14.21
CA TRP A 239 -3.50 -2.66 13.68
C TRP A 239 -3.52 -1.59 14.76
N LYS A 240 -2.47 -0.76 14.82
CA LYS A 240 -2.44 0.46 15.65
C LYS A 240 -3.40 1.52 15.09
N LYS A 241 -4.35 1.98 15.89
CA LYS A 241 -5.35 2.99 15.49
C LYS A 241 -4.75 4.38 15.29
N LEU A 242 -5.38 5.18 14.44
CA LEU A 242 -5.14 6.63 14.37
C LEU A 242 -5.69 7.26 15.65
N VAL A 243 -4.85 8.01 16.38
CA VAL A 243 -5.20 8.74 17.60
C VAL A 243 -5.62 10.15 17.24
#